data_AF-A0A7S4DJD2-F1
#
_entry.id   AF-A0A7S4DJD2-F1
#
_cell.length_a   1.000
_cell.length_b   1.000
_cell.length_c   1.000
_cell.angle_alpha   90.00
_cell.angle_beta   90.00
_cell.angle_gamma   90.00
#
_symmetry.space_group_name_H-M   'P 1'
#
loop_
_entity.id
_entity.type
_entity.pdbx_description
1 polymer ?
#
loop_
_entity_poly.entity_id
_entity_poly.type
_entity_poly.pdbx_seq_one_letter_code
_entity_poly.pdbx_strand_id
1 'polypeptide(L)'
;GGQHAAASALRRYRDAAAARDAPLCFTVLPVLPGTLEPPQLMWSSLGLVSPPPTEVVLEHVRRLTEDPSFDRWAHAAPPPAVFRALYTFLEERWDRLSEADRAALRAAPVVPAAGRLVKAGRLFFRLKEDLAPYMFEVPRAFGAHDALLRRLGTTDHPRAEDYARFLAELAAETAGEPLNPNELGAVLKVVRLVAQDLRGEGPRRHGDGAATAGGGGPGGEGE
;
A
#
# COMPACT_ATOMS: atom_id res chain seq x y z
N GLY A 1 28.57 12.70 12.00
CA GLY A 1 28.48 12.22 10.62
C GLY A 1 29.10 10.85 10.55
N GLY A 2 28.29 9.79 10.48
CA GLY A 2 28.78 8.42 10.40
C GLY A 2 28.89 8.00 8.94
N GLN A 3 30.11 7.91 8.42
CA GLN A 3 30.37 7.15 7.20
C GLN A 3 30.18 5.67 7.54
N HIS A 4 29.10 5.06 7.05
CA HIS A 4 29.02 3.62 6.94
C HIS A 4 30.06 3.19 5.90
N ALA A 5 31.24 2.78 6.36
CA ALA A 5 32.19 2.07 5.51
C ALA A 5 31.50 0.77 5.07
N ALA A 6 31.04 0.73 3.82
CA ALA A 6 30.51 -0.49 3.22
C ALA A 6 31.63 -1.53 3.25
N ALA A 7 31.46 -2.56 4.09
CA ALA A 7 32.42 -3.66 4.15
C ALA A 7 32.48 -4.34 2.78
N SER A 8 33.63 -4.25 2.10
CA SER A 8 33.86 -4.95 0.85
C SER A 8 34.03 -6.44 1.15
N ALA A 9 33.16 -7.27 0.57
CA ALA A 9 33.20 -8.72 0.71
C ALA A 9 33.29 -9.37 -0.67
N LEU A 10 34.18 -10.35 -0.83
CA LEU A 10 34.23 -11.18 -2.02
C LEU A 10 32.96 -12.04 -2.08
N ARG A 11 32.21 -11.94 -3.18
CA ARG A 11 30.97 -12.70 -3.42
C ARG A 11 31.02 -13.34 -4.80
N ARG A 12 30.27 -14.42 -4.97
CA ARG A 12 30.04 -15.02 -6.30
C ARG A 12 28.95 -14.22 -7.01
N TYR A 13 29.03 -14.13 -8.33
CA TYR A 13 28.02 -13.45 -9.14
C TYR A 13 26.61 -14.01 -8.92
N ARG A 14 26.46 -15.34 -8.82
CA ARG A 14 25.18 -16.00 -8.54
C ARG A 14 24.53 -15.66 -7.20
N ASP A 15 25.30 -15.10 -6.27
CA ASP A 15 24.83 -14.72 -4.93
C ASP A 15 24.58 -13.19 -4.83
N ALA A 16 24.55 -12.49 -5.97
CA ALA A 16 24.40 -11.04 -6.05
C ALA A 16 23.31 -10.64 -7.05
N ALA A 17 22.81 -9.42 -6.89
CA ALA A 17 21.85 -8.81 -7.80
C ALA A 17 22.54 -7.79 -8.72
N ALA A 18 22.04 -7.67 -9.95
CA ALA A 18 22.42 -6.57 -10.82
C ALA A 18 21.94 -5.23 -10.24
N ALA A 19 22.64 -4.13 -10.51
CA ALA A 19 22.29 -2.79 -10.03
C ALA A 19 20.88 -2.37 -10.45
N ARG A 20 20.43 -2.79 -11.64
CA ARG A 20 19.06 -2.52 -12.10
C ARG A 20 17.98 -3.16 -11.24
N ASP A 21 18.30 -4.30 -10.61
CA ASP A 21 17.38 -5.06 -9.77
C ASP A 21 17.50 -4.68 -8.30
N ALA A 22 18.39 -3.74 -7.95
CA ALA A 22 18.59 -3.28 -6.58
C ALA A 22 17.29 -2.95 -5.85
N PRO A 23 16.33 -2.20 -6.44
CA PRO A 23 15.06 -1.89 -5.79
C PRO A 23 14.20 -3.11 -5.42
N LEU A 24 14.48 -4.30 -5.98
CA LEU A 24 13.70 -5.51 -5.74
C LEU A 24 14.28 -6.40 -4.65
N CYS A 25 15.53 -6.19 -4.23
CA CYS A 25 16.20 -7.15 -3.36
C CYS A 25 17.36 -6.62 -2.50
N PHE A 26 17.62 -5.31 -2.42
CA PHE A 26 18.82 -4.78 -1.76
C PHE A 26 18.95 -5.12 -0.26
N THR A 27 17.86 -5.48 0.42
CA THR A 27 17.92 -5.95 1.83
C THR A 27 18.23 -7.44 1.94
N VAL A 28 18.18 -8.20 0.84
CA VAL A 28 18.32 -9.67 0.80
C VAL A 28 19.58 -10.10 0.07
N LEU A 29 19.87 -9.48 -1.08
CA LEU A 29 21.03 -9.77 -1.91
C LEU A 29 21.97 -8.56 -1.97
N PRO A 30 23.30 -8.78 -1.95
CA PRO A 30 24.25 -7.72 -2.25
C PRO A 30 24.06 -7.25 -3.69
N VAL A 31 24.10 -5.94 -3.89
CA VAL A 31 23.94 -5.30 -5.20
C VAL A 31 25.31 -5.07 -5.80
N LEU A 32 25.51 -5.54 -7.04
CA LEU A 32 26.74 -5.29 -7.78
C LEU A 32 26.88 -3.80 -8.12
N PRO A 33 28.06 -3.20 -7.90
CA PRO A 33 28.39 -1.91 -8.51
C PRO A 33 28.38 -2.05 -10.04
N GLY A 34 27.90 -1.04 -10.76
CA GLY A 34 27.82 -1.09 -12.23
C GLY A 34 29.17 -1.30 -12.93
N THR A 35 30.29 -0.97 -12.28
CA THR A 35 31.65 -1.24 -12.78
C THR A 35 32.06 -2.71 -12.70
N LEU A 36 31.39 -3.50 -11.86
CA LEU A 36 31.65 -4.94 -11.65
C LEU A 36 30.59 -5.81 -12.32
N GLU A 37 29.58 -5.22 -12.96
CA GLU A 37 28.59 -5.96 -13.72
C GLU A 37 29.19 -6.56 -15.00
N PRO A 38 29.10 -7.88 -15.18
CA PRO A 38 29.58 -8.50 -16.41
C PRO A 38 28.63 -8.18 -17.58
N PRO A 39 29.10 -8.31 -18.84
CA PRO A 39 28.23 -8.19 -20.00
C PRO A 39 27.02 -9.13 -19.91
N GLN A 40 25.83 -8.66 -20.33
CA GLN A 40 24.57 -9.40 -20.17
C GLN A 40 24.61 -10.83 -20.77
N LEU A 41 25.35 -11.02 -21.86
CA LEU A 41 25.57 -12.31 -22.51
C LEU A 41 26.20 -13.36 -21.57
N MET A 42 26.91 -12.94 -20.53
CA MET A 42 27.58 -13.83 -19.58
C MET A 42 26.71 -14.17 -18.35
N TRP A 43 25.57 -13.50 -18.15
CA TRP A 43 24.81 -13.57 -16.91
C TRP A 43 24.35 -14.99 -16.58
N SER A 44 23.79 -15.70 -17.55
CA SER A 44 23.36 -17.09 -17.37
C SER A 44 24.52 -18.01 -16.98
N SER A 45 25.70 -17.83 -17.56
CA SER A 45 26.89 -18.64 -17.26
C SER A 45 27.46 -18.36 -15.87
N LEU A 46 27.30 -17.13 -15.38
CA LEU A 46 27.74 -16.68 -14.06
C LEU A 46 26.67 -16.92 -12.97
N GLY A 47 25.46 -17.33 -13.37
CA GLY A 47 24.32 -17.56 -12.49
C GLY A 47 23.64 -16.27 -12.01
N LEU A 48 23.85 -15.15 -12.69
CA LEU A 48 23.10 -13.91 -12.43
C LEU A 48 21.68 -14.05 -12.94
N VAL A 49 20.71 -13.84 -12.06
CA VAL A 49 19.28 -13.96 -12.34
C VAL A 49 18.64 -12.58 -12.31
N SER A 50 17.93 -12.24 -13.38
CA SER A 50 17.24 -10.95 -13.51
C SER A 50 15.93 -11.13 -14.31
N PRO A 51 14.79 -10.68 -13.77
CA PRO A 51 14.63 -10.12 -12.43
C PRO A 51 14.89 -11.18 -11.33
N PRO A 52 15.09 -10.78 -10.05
CA PRO A 52 15.32 -11.72 -8.96
C PRO A 52 14.17 -12.72 -8.79
N PRO A 53 14.41 -13.91 -8.20
CA PRO A 53 13.36 -14.87 -7.88
C PRO A 53 12.26 -14.25 -7.01
N THR A 54 11.02 -14.69 -7.18
CA THR A 54 9.86 -14.14 -6.46
C THR A 54 10.02 -14.23 -4.94
N GLU A 55 10.60 -15.32 -4.45
CA GLU A 55 10.86 -15.59 -3.04
C GLU A 55 11.83 -14.57 -2.45
N VAL A 56 12.83 -14.14 -3.23
CA VAL A 56 13.78 -13.09 -2.85
C VAL A 56 13.07 -11.75 -2.74
N VAL A 57 12.18 -11.42 -3.68
CA VAL A 57 11.42 -10.16 -3.66
C VAL A 57 10.41 -10.14 -2.51
N LEU A 58 9.73 -11.26 -2.22
CA LEU A 58 8.81 -11.36 -1.08
C LEU A 58 9.55 -11.23 0.25
N GLU A 59 10.71 -11.88 0.40
CA GLU A 59 11.56 -11.71 1.58
C GLU A 59 12.08 -10.26 1.70
N HIS A 60 12.37 -9.61 0.57
CA HIS A 60 12.76 -8.21 0.54
C HIS A 60 11.64 -7.29 1.04
N VAL A 61 10.42 -7.48 0.55
CA VAL A 61 9.23 -6.78 1.04
C VAL A 61 9.07 -7.03 2.55
N ARG A 62 9.15 -8.28 3.00
CA ARG A 62 9.05 -8.64 4.43
C ARG A 62 10.02 -7.82 5.28
N ARG A 63 11.30 -7.78 4.92
CA ARG A 63 12.34 -7.00 5.63
C ARG A 63 12.07 -5.50 5.61
N LEU A 64 11.59 -4.96 4.49
CA LEU A 64 11.21 -3.54 4.41
C LEU A 64 10.04 -3.20 5.32
N THR A 65 9.13 -4.16 5.57
CA THR A 65 7.95 -3.93 6.43
C THR A 65 8.18 -4.20 7.92
N GLU A 66 9.35 -4.69 8.33
CA GLU A 66 9.68 -4.93 9.75
C GLU A 66 9.77 -3.62 10.55
N ASP A 67 10.35 -2.57 9.96
CA ASP A 67 10.33 -1.20 10.48
C ASP A 67 9.56 -0.32 9.49
N PRO A 68 8.34 0.12 9.81
CA PRO A 68 7.56 0.95 8.91
C PRO A 68 8.13 2.38 8.78
N SER A 69 9.06 2.82 9.62
CA SER A 69 9.65 4.15 9.52
C SER A 69 10.67 4.26 8.39
N PHE A 70 10.72 5.42 7.73
CA PHE A 70 11.77 5.74 6.76
C PHE A 70 12.99 6.43 7.37
N ASP A 71 13.03 6.63 8.68
CA ASP A 71 14.13 7.34 9.36
C ASP A 71 15.51 6.70 9.12
N ARG A 72 15.54 5.38 8.92
CA ARG A 72 16.76 4.59 8.68
C ARG A 72 16.86 4.06 7.26
N TRP A 73 16.31 4.79 6.28
CA TRP A 73 16.31 4.37 4.88
C TRP A 73 17.73 4.20 4.32
N ALA A 74 18.08 2.96 3.96
CA ALA A 74 19.44 2.55 3.61
C ALA A 74 19.69 2.38 2.11
N HIS A 75 18.88 3.01 1.26
CA HIS A 75 18.98 2.90 -0.20
C HIS A 75 19.03 4.26 -0.89
N ALA A 76 19.79 4.37 -1.98
CA ALA A 76 20.01 5.62 -2.68
C ALA A 76 18.73 6.18 -3.33
N ALA A 77 17.90 5.30 -3.91
CA ALA A 77 16.59 5.70 -4.42
C ALA A 77 15.61 5.90 -3.25
N PRO A 78 14.76 6.94 -3.28
CA PRO A 78 13.81 7.21 -2.21
C PRO A 78 12.72 6.11 -2.12
N PRO A 79 12.08 5.92 -0.95
CA PRO A 79 11.09 4.85 -0.76
C PRO A 79 10.02 4.77 -1.86
N PRO A 80 9.39 5.88 -2.32
CA PRO A 80 8.39 5.78 -3.38
C PRO A 80 8.93 5.22 -4.70
N ALA A 81 10.21 5.43 -5.02
CA ALA A 81 10.82 4.86 -6.22
C ALA A 81 11.04 3.35 -6.10
N VAL A 82 11.48 2.89 -4.92
CA VAL A 82 11.65 1.46 -4.65
C VAL A 82 10.30 0.74 -4.67
N PHE A 83 9.30 1.27 -3.99
CA PHE A 83 7.98 0.64 -3.94
C PHE A 83 7.26 0.63 -5.29
N ARG A 84 7.48 1.61 -6.18
CA ARG A 84 6.99 1.52 -7.57
C ARG A 84 7.58 0.31 -8.31
N ALA A 85 8.89 0.08 -8.17
CA ALA A 85 9.52 -1.08 -8.80
C ALA A 85 8.96 -2.40 -8.24
N LEU A 86 8.74 -2.47 -6.93
CA LEU A 86 8.11 -3.61 -6.27
C LEU A 86 6.68 -3.83 -6.77
N TYR A 87 5.89 -2.78 -6.93
CA TYR A 87 4.52 -2.88 -7.42
C TYR A 87 4.47 -3.37 -8.86
N THR A 88 5.31 -2.84 -9.75
CA THR A 88 5.42 -3.36 -11.12
C THR A 88 5.74 -4.86 -11.12
N PHE A 89 6.71 -5.28 -10.30
CA PHE A 89 7.08 -6.69 -10.21
C PHE A 89 5.94 -7.59 -9.69
N LEU A 90 5.23 -7.12 -8.66
CA LEU A 90 4.12 -7.83 -8.03
C LEU A 90 2.89 -7.89 -8.93
N GLU A 91 2.57 -6.83 -9.68
CA GLU A 91 1.44 -6.79 -10.62
C GLU A 91 1.54 -7.87 -11.69
N GLU A 92 2.71 -8.01 -12.30
CA GLU A 92 2.97 -9.02 -13.33
C GLU A 92 2.85 -10.46 -12.82
N ARG A 93 2.99 -10.68 -11.50
CA ARG A 93 3.10 -12.01 -10.89
C ARG A 93 2.00 -12.32 -9.89
N TRP A 94 1.10 -11.38 -9.62
CA TRP A 94 0.12 -11.47 -8.53
C TRP A 94 -0.69 -12.76 -8.56
N ASP A 95 -1.18 -13.12 -9.74
CA ASP A 95 -2.05 -14.29 -9.92
C ASP A 95 -1.29 -15.63 -9.83
N ARG A 96 0.05 -15.59 -9.86
CA ARG A 96 0.94 -16.74 -9.67
C ARG A 96 1.40 -16.90 -8.22
N LEU A 97 1.22 -15.89 -7.38
CA LEU A 97 1.54 -15.97 -5.96
C LEU A 97 0.61 -16.95 -5.25
N SER A 98 1.11 -17.62 -4.22
CA SER A 98 0.25 -18.44 -3.37
C SER A 98 -0.77 -17.55 -2.64
N GLU A 99 -1.89 -18.14 -2.17
CA GLU A 99 -2.82 -17.35 -1.34
C GLU A 99 -2.19 -16.93 -0.02
N ALA A 100 -1.26 -17.73 0.53
CA ALA A 100 -0.52 -17.38 1.73
C ALA A 100 0.33 -16.11 1.53
N ASP A 101 1.04 -16.00 0.41
CA ASP A 101 1.85 -14.82 0.08
C ASP A 101 0.96 -13.58 -0.13
N ARG A 102 -0.16 -13.75 -0.85
CA ARG A 102 -1.12 -12.66 -1.06
C ARG A 102 -1.74 -12.19 0.25
N ALA A 103 -2.08 -13.11 1.16
CA ALA A 103 -2.58 -12.78 2.48
C ALA A 103 -1.52 -12.03 3.32
N ALA A 104 -0.25 -12.47 3.28
CA ALA A 104 0.85 -11.80 3.97
C ALA A 104 1.06 -10.36 3.45
N LEU A 105 1.02 -10.17 2.12
CA LEU A 105 1.14 -8.84 1.50
C LEU A 105 -0.03 -7.90 1.88
N ARG A 106 -1.26 -8.42 1.99
CA ARG A 106 -2.43 -7.63 2.43
C ARG A 106 -2.34 -7.22 3.90
N ALA A 107 -1.77 -8.08 4.75
CA ALA A 107 -1.65 -7.83 6.19
C ALA A 107 -0.51 -6.88 6.56
N ALA A 108 0.55 -6.84 5.74
CA ALA A 108 1.74 -6.05 6.00
C ALA A 108 1.58 -4.56 5.62
N PRO A 109 2.29 -3.64 6.31
CA PRO A 109 2.37 -2.24 5.91
C PRO A 109 3.26 -2.11 4.66
N VAL A 110 2.67 -2.21 3.48
CA VAL A 110 3.41 -2.23 2.21
C VAL A 110 3.33 -0.93 1.41
N VAL A 111 2.57 0.08 1.87
CA VAL A 111 2.35 1.30 1.11
C VAL A 111 3.01 2.51 1.77
N PRO A 112 3.99 3.18 1.11
CA PRO A 112 4.56 4.42 1.62
C PRO A 112 3.53 5.54 1.69
N ALA A 113 3.24 6.06 2.87
CA ALA A 113 2.38 7.22 3.07
C ALA A 113 2.76 7.96 4.37
N ALA A 114 2.65 9.30 4.36
CA ALA A 114 2.94 10.13 5.53
C ALA A 114 4.30 9.85 6.21
N GLY A 115 5.35 9.62 5.41
CA GLY A 115 6.71 9.39 5.92
C GLY A 115 6.98 7.99 6.50
N ARG A 116 6.04 7.05 6.34
CA ARG A 116 6.17 5.67 6.82
C ARG A 116 5.48 4.67 5.88
N LEU A 117 5.55 3.40 6.19
CA LEU A 117 4.74 2.36 5.58
C LEU A 117 3.41 2.19 6.31
N VAL A 118 2.35 1.99 5.53
CA VAL A 118 0.97 1.87 5.99
C VAL A 118 0.33 0.65 5.33
N LYS A 119 -0.51 -0.07 6.08
CA LYS A 119 -1.32 -1.19 5.55
C LYS A 119 -2.26 -0.67 4.48
N ALA A 120 -2.36 -1.35 3.34
CA ALA A 120 -3.21 -0.91 2.22
C ALA A 120 -4.69 -0.68 2.61
N GLY A 121 -5.20 -1.46 3.57
CA GLY A 121 -6.55 -1.30 4.14
C GLY A 121 -6.79 -0.03 4.97
N ARG A 122 -5.75 0.76 5.24
CA ARG A 122 -5.84 2.10 5.86
C ARG A 122 -5.68 3.23 4.84
N LEU A 123 -5.55 2.90 3.55
CA LEU A 123 -5.50 3.87 2.47
C LEU A 123 -6.79 3.86 1.66
N PHE A 124 -7.16 5.06 1.21
CA PHE A 124 -8.37 5.30 0.43
C PHE A 124 -8.06 6.19 -0.78
N PHE A 125 -8.74 6.02 -1.91
CA PHE A 125 -8.52 6.90 -3.05
C PHE A 125 -9.06 8.32 -2.84
N ARG A 126 -10.11 8.46 -1.99
CA ARG A 126 -10.53 9.77 -1.47
C ARG A 126 -10.98 9.66 -0.02
N LEU A 127 -10.50 10.60 0.80
CA LEU A 127 -10.97 10.85 2.16
C LEU A 127 -11.75 12.17 2.21
N LYS A 128 -12.86 12.16 2.95
CA LYS A 128 -13.66 13.39 3.17
C LYS A 128 -13.10 14.25 4.29
N GLU A 129 -12.39 13.63 5.22
CA GLU A 129 -11.85 14.26 6.42
C GLU A 129 -10.41 13.80 6.64
N ASP A 130 -9.63 14.66 7.29
CA ASP A 130 -8.29 14.30 7.73
C ASP A 130 -8.36 13.38 8.97
N LEU A 131 -7.94 12.13 8.74
CA LEU A 131 -7.89 11.03 9.70
C LEU A 131 -6.45 10.61 10.01
N ALA A 132 -5.48 11.48 9.73
CA ALA A 132 -4.12 11.33 10.23
C ALA A 132 -4.13 11.23 11.77
N PRO A 133 -3.25 10.40 12.38
CA PRO A 133 -2.14 9.69 11.75
C PRO A 133 -2.48 8.27 11.27
N TYR A 134 -3.75 7.86 11.19
CA TYR A 134 -4.10 6.45 11.01
C TYR A 134 -4.60 6.06 9.63
N MET A 135 -5.38 6.93 8.99
CA MET A 135 -5.93 6.68 7.66
C MET A 135 -5.50 7.79 6.70
N PHE A 136 -5.18 7.41 5.47
CA PHE A 136 -4.59 8.31 4.49
C PHE A 136 -5.19 8.16 3.11
N GLU A 137 -5.04 9.20 2.29
CA GLU A 137 -5.28 9.05 0.86
C GLU A 137 -4.10 8.34 0.20
N VAL A 138 -4.38 7.56 -0.85
CA VAL A 138 -3.34 6.95 -1.68
C VAL A 138 -2.45 8.05 -2.29
N PRO A 139 -1.12 8.03 -2.04
CA PRO A 139 -0.24 9.01 -2.65
C PRO A 139 -0.26 8.90 -4.17
N ARG A 140 -0.36 10.06 -4.84
CA ARG A 140 -0.41 10.16 -6.31
C ARG A 140 0.73 9.43 -7.02
N ALA A 141 1.89 9.32 -6.36
CA ALA A 141 3.06 8.59 -6.85
C ALA A 141 2.79 7.10 -7.16
N PHE A 142 1.71 6.52 -6.63
CA PHE A 142 1.32 5.12 -6.84
C PHE A 142 0.04 4.97 -7.67
N GLY A 143 -0.49 6.05 -8.25
CA GLY A 143 -1.73 6.01 -9.02
C GLY A 143 -1.69 5.06 -10.23
N ALA A 144 -0.51 4.79 -10.79
CA ALA A 144 -0.33 3.82 -11.87
C ALA A 144 -0.58 2.36 -11.43
N HIS A 145 -0.59 2.09 -10.12
CA HIS A 145 -0.72 0.75 -9.53
C HIS A 145 -2.05 0.57 -8.79
N ASP A 146 -3.11 1.30 -9.20
CA ASP A 146 -4.45 1.23 -8.60
C ASP A 146 -4.96 -0.22 -8.48
N ALA A 147 -4.78 -1.03 -9.53
CA ALA A 147 -5.22 -2.42 -9.56
C ALA A 147 -4.55 -3.27 -8.46
N LEU A 148 -3.24 -3.13 -8.26
CA LEU A 148 -2.54 -3.81 -7.17
C LEU A 148 -2.98 -3.30 -5.81
N LEU A 149 -3.08 -1.98 -5.63
CA LEU A 149 -3.48 -1.38 -4.36
C LEU A 149 -4.86 -1.87 -3.92
N ARG A 150 -5.81 -2.02 -4.85
CA ARG A 150 -7.12 -2.64 -4.58
C ARG A 150 -6.98 -4.10 -4.18
N ARG A 151 -6.14 -4.89 -4.85
CA ARG A 151 -5.86 -6.29 -4.49
C ARG A 151 -5.19 -6.42 -3.12
N LEU A 152 -4.41 -5.41 -2.70
CA LEU A 152 -3.78 -5.30 -1.37
C LEU A 152 -4.75 -4.85 -0.28
N GLY A 153 -5.86 -4.16 -0.62
CA GLY A 153 -6.93 -3.83 0.31
C GLY A 153 -7.36 -2.35 0.36
N THR A 154 -6.80 -1.50 -0.50
CA THR A 154 -7.24 -0.10 -0.64
C THR A 154 -8.65 -0.03 -1.23
N THR A 155 -9.49 0.88 -0.72
CA THR A 155 -10.86 1.09 -1.21
C THR A 155 -11.06 2.54 -1.68
N ASP A 156 -12.15 2.83 -2.40
CA ASP A 156 -12.41 4.19 -2.91
C ASP A 156 -12.65 5.19 -1.78
N HIS A 157 -13.52 4.81 -0.84
CA HIS A 157 -13.90 5.58 0.33
C HIS A 157 -14.06 4.65 1.52
N PRO A 158 -13.75 5.12 2.74
CA PRO A 158 -13.96 4.33 3.95
C PRO A 158 -15.45 4.06 4.19
N ARG A 159 -15.75 2.83 4.62
CA ARG A 159 -17.07 2.38 5.09
C ARG A 159 -17.06 2.11 6.59
N ALA A 160 -18.23 1.98 7.23
CA ALA A 160 -18.31 1.62 8.65
C ALA A 160 -17.50 0.36 9.00
N GLU A 161 -17.49 -0.64 8.12
CA GLU A 161 -16.70 -1.86 8.30
C GLU A 161 -15.18 -1.60 8.33
N ASP A 162 -14.69 -0.64 7.53
CA ASP A 162 -13.27 -0.28 7.49
C ASP A 162 -12.87 0.45 8.79
N TYR A 163 -13.74 1.35 9.27
CA TYR A 163 -13.55 2.02 10.55
C TYR A 163 -13.56 1.05 11.73
N ALA A 164 -14.53 0.13 11.77
CA ALA A 164 -14.63 -0.87 12.83
C ALA A 164 -13.41 -1.79 12.86
N ARG A 165 -12.97 -2.27 11.68
CA ARG A 165 -11.76 -3.08 11.54
C ARG A 165 -10.53 -2.32 12.01
N PHE A 166 -10.38 -1.07 11.61
CA PHE A 166 -9.29 -0.21 12.08
C PHE A 166 -9.29 -0.05 13.60
N LEU A 167 -10.44 0.21 14.23
CA LEU A 167 -10.52 0.37 15.68
C LEU A 167 -10.12 -0.92 16.41
N ALA A 168 -10.51 -2.08 15.89
CA ALA A 168 -10.10 -3.38 16.43
C ALA A 168 -8.59 -3.62 16.28
N GLU A 169 -8.02 -3.31 15.11
CA GLU A 169 -6.58 -3.40 14.89
C GLU A 169 -5.79 -2.43 15.78
N LEU A 170 -6.25 -1.19 15.90
CA LEU A 170 -5.60 -0.19 16.74
C LEU A 170 -5.61 -0.63 18.20
N ALA A 171 -6.75 -1.11 18.71
CA ALA A 171 -6.83 -1.62 20.08
C ALA A 171 -5.82 -2.75 20.35
N ALA A 172 -5.61 -3.64 19.37
CA ALA A 172 -4.60 -4.69 19.46
C ALA A 172 -3.16 -4.14 19.37
N GLU A 173 -2.91 -3.15 18.51
CA GLU A 173 -1.61 -2.49 18.33
C GLU A 173 -1.20 -1.66 19.55
N THR A 174 -2.14 -0.99 20.22
CA THR A 174 -1.86 -0.14 21.39
C THR A 174 -1.64 -0.96 22.66
N ALA A 175 -2.14 -2.20 22.74
CA ALA A 175 -1.97 -3.10 23.89
C ALA A 175 -2.32 -2.49 25.26
N GLY A 176 -3.23 -1.50 25.30
CA GLY A 176 -3.64 -0.79 26.53
C GLY A 176 -2.83 0.47 26.86
N GLU A 177 -1.82 0.83 26.07
CA GLU A 177 -1.09 2.09 26.23
C GLU A 177 -1.99 3.32 25.93
N PRO A 178 -1.76 4.46 26.58
CA PRO A 178 -2.53 5.66 26.33
C PRO A 178 -2.20 6.27 24.96
N LEU A 179 -3.23 6.70 24.24
CA LEU A 179 -3.07 7.47 23.00
C LEU A 179 -2.62 8.90 23.31
N ASN A 180 -1.76 9.46 22.47
CA ASN A 180 -1.43 10.88 22.56
C ASN A 180 -2.63 11.75 22.08
N PRO A 181 -2.63 13.07 22.33
CA PRO A 181 -3.76 13.93 21.96
C PRO A 181 -4.15 13.91 20.48
N ASN A 182 -3.17 13.79 19.57
CA ASN A 182 -3.43 13.73 18.13
C ASN A 182 -4.09 12.40 17.74
N GLU A 183 -3.58 11.30 18.29
CA GLU A 183 -4.12 9.96 18.11
C GLU A 183 -5.54 9.84 18.64
N LEU A 184 -5.78 10.31 19.87
CA LEU A 184 -7.11 10.33 20.48
C LEU A 184 -8.09 11.17 19.64
N GLY A 185 -7.66 12.34 19.18
CA GLY A 185 -8.47 13.18 18.28
C GLY A 185 -8.87 12.47 16.99
N ALA A 186 -7.94 11.72 16.37
CA ALA A 186 -8.22 10.93 15.19
C ALA A 186 -9.20 9.78 15.47
N VAL A 187 -9.03 9.06 16.58
CA VAL A 187 -9.93 7.96 16.98
C VAL A 187 -11.35 8.47 17.25
N LEU A 188 -11.49 9.60 17.95
CA LEU A 188 -12.81 10.19 18.21
C LEU A 188 -13.54 10.59 16.93
N LYS A 189 -12.83 11.10 15.91
CA LYS A 189 -13.40 11.35 14.57
C LYS A 189 -13.92 10.06 13.94
N VAL A 190 -13.12 8.99 13.97
CA VAL A 190 -13.52 7.69 13.41
C VAL A 190 -14.76 7.12 14.12
N VAL A 191 -14.80 7.16 15.45
CA VAL A 191 -15.96 6.70 16.23
C VAL A 191 -17.22 7.50 15.88
N ARG A 192 -17.09 8.83 15.71
CA ARG A 192 -18.19 9.68 15.26
C ARG A 192 -18.69 9.28 13.87
N LEU A 193 -17.79 9.00 12.94
CA LEU A 193 -18.13 8.59 11.57
C LEU A 193 -18.90 7.27 11.56
N VAL A 194 -18.46 6.29 12.37
CA VAL A 194 -19.21 5.03 12.56
C VAL A 194 -20.60 5.28 13.12
N ALA A 195 -20.72 6.12 14.15
CA ALA A 195 -22.00 6.43 14.78
C ALA A 195 -22.97 7.13 13.81
N GLN A 196 -22.49 8.02 12.95
CA GLN A 196 -23.29 8.69 11.92
C GLN A 196 -23.79 7.71 10.85
N ASP A 197 -22.92 6.80 10.40
CA ASP A 197 -23.29 5.80 9.40
C ASP A 197 -24.35 4.83 9.94
N LEU A 198 -24.20 4.36 11.19
CA LEU A 198 -25.19 3.51 11.88
C LEU A 198 -26.55 4.18 12.08
N ARG A 199 -26.59 5.51 12.21
CA ARG A 199 -27.85 6.28 12.34
C ARG A 199 -28.57 6.51 11.01
N GLY A 200 -27.99 6.07 9.89
CA GLY A 200 -28.52 6.38 8.56
C GLY A 200 -28.38 7.85 8.17
N GLU A 201 -27.53 8.60 8.88
CA GLU A 201 -27.22 10.01 8.60
C GLU A 201 -26.10 10.16 7.55
N GLY A 202 -25.83 9.09 6.78
CA GLY A 202 -24.97 9.15 5.61
C GLY A 202 -25.47 10.20 4.61
N PRO A 203 -24.57 10.81 3.81
CA PRO A 203 -24.95 11.91 2.93
C PRO A 203 -26.09 11.46 2.02
N ARG A 204 -27.22 12.18 2.15
CA ARG A 204 -28.42 11.99 1.33
C ARG A 204 -27.98 11.79 -0.10
N ARG A 205 -28.28 10.61 -0.66
CA ARG A 205 -28.10 10.35 -2.09
C ARG A 205 -28.76 11.52 -2.81
N HIS A 206 -27.95 12.34 -3.48
CA HIS A 206 -28.45 13.41 -4.32
C HIS A 206 -29.36 12.73 -5.34
N GLY A 207 -30.65 13.06 -5.27
CA GLY A 207 -31.69 12.28 -5.92
C GLY A 207 -31.54 12.30 -7.43
N ASP A 208 -31.44 11.11 -8.02
CA ASP A 208 -32.03 10.88 -9.34
C ASP A 208 -33.55 10.85 -9.14
N GLY A 209 -34.17 11.98 -9.45
CA GLY A 209 -35.60 12.18 -9.33
C GLY A 209 -36.09 13.18 -10.35
N ALA A 210 -36.24 12.75 -11.60
CA ALA A 210 -37.15 13.38 -12.55
C ALA A 210 -37.52 12.41 -13.68
N ALA A 211 -38.62 11.68 -13.49
CA ALA A 211 -39.73 11.57 -14.44
C ALA A 211 -40.54 10.32 -14.12
N THR A 212 -41.78 10.51 -13.65
CA THR A 212 -43.00 9.83 -14.10
C THR A 212 -44.12 10.05 -13.07
N ALA A 213 -44.91 11.11 -13.25
CA ALA A 213 -46.26 11.17 -12.72
C ALA A 213 -47.07 12.09 -13.65
N GLY A 214 -48.04 11.52 -14.35
CA GLY A 214 -48.88 12.25 -15.30
C GLY A 214 -49.91 11.35 -16.00
N GLY A 215 -50.58 10.48 -15.25
CA GLY A 215 -51.94 10.01 -15.60
C GLY A 215 -52.87 10.50 -14.48
N GLY A 216 -54.10 10.89 -14.68
CA GLY A 216 -55.00 10.98 -15.83
C GLY A 216 -56.33 11.53 -15.28
N GLY A 217 -57.23 11.98 -16.14
CA GLY A 217 -58.56 12.41 -15.70
C GLY A 217 -59.44 12.85 -16.88
N PRO A 218 -60.56 12.14 -17.17
CA PRO A 218 -61.45 12.38 -18.30
C PRO A 218 -62.69 13.24 -17.96
N GLY A 219 -63.34 13.79 -18.98
CA GLY A 219 -64.66 14.46 -18.95
C GLY A 219 -64.71 15.46 -20.12
N GLY A 220 -65.51 15.24 -21.18
CA GLY A 220 -66.94 15.59 -21.27
C GLY A 220 -67.06 17.12 -21.40
N GLU A 221 -67.75 17.79 -22.34
CA GLU A 221 -68.87 17.55 -23.26
C GLU A 221 -68.70 18.63 -24.38
N GLY A 222 -69.07 18.41 -25.64
CA GLY A 222 -70.38 18.86 -26.15
C GLY A 222 -70.21 19.80 -27.36
N GLU A 223 -70.97 19.48 -28.41
CA GLU A 223 -71.22 20.20 -29.69
C GLU A 223 -70.10 20.37 -30.74
#